data_AF-A0A1S3YGE0-F1
#
_entry.id   AF-A0A1S3YGE0-F1
#
_cell.length_a   1.000
_cell.length_b   1.000
_cell.length_c   1.000
_cell.angle_alpha   90.00
_cell.angle_beta   90.00
_cell.angle_gamma   90.00
#
_symmetry.space_group_name_H-M   'P 1'
#
loop_
_entity.id
_entity.type
_entity.pdbx_description
1 polymer ?
#
loop_
_entity_poly.entity_id
_entity_poly.type
_entity_poly.pdbx_seq_one_letter_code
_entity_poly.pdbx_strand_id
1 'polypeptide(L)'
;MSAVNITNVAVLDNPASFLAPFQFEISYECVAPLKDDLEWKLIYVGSAEDETYDQQLESVLVGPVNVGNYRFVLQADPPDPSRIREEDIIGVTVLLLTCSYLGQEFVRIGYYVNNDYDDEKLREEPPQKVLIDKIQRNILSDKPRVTKFPINFHPENSESGEQAPPTDHVAEAAGNEDQLPSPKNGSDEAGA
;
A
#
# COMPACT_ATOMS: atom_id res chain seq x y z
N MET A 1 6.65 -15.27 6.53
CA MET A 1 7.25 -15.07 5.19
C MET A 1 6.12 -14.76 4.22
N SER A 2 6.32 -13.86 3.25
CA SER A 2 5.27 -13.55 2.25
C SER A 2 5.05 -14.76 1.34
N ALA A 3 3.80 -15.10 1.03
CA ALA A 3 3.47 -16.17 0.08
C ALA A 3 3.74 -15.75 -1.38
N VAL A 4 3.79 -14.44 -1.64
CA VAL A 4 4.02 -13.83 -2.95
C VAL A 4 5.18 -12.87 -2.89
N ASN A 5 6.12 -13.02 -3.82
CA ASN A 5 7.30 -12.17 -3.97
C ASN A 5 7.28 -11.52 -5.36
N ILE A 6 7.12 -10.20 -5.43
CA ILE A 6 7.25 -9.47 -6.69
C ILE A 6 8.73 -9.45 -7.09
N THR A 7 9.04 -9.98 -8.28
CA THR A 7 10.42 -10.11 -8.78
C THR A 7 10.79 -8.98 -9.72
N ASN A 8 9.86 -8.51 -10.55
CA ASN A 8 10.07 -7.38 -11.45
C ASN A 8 8.74 -6.68 -11.80
N VAL A 9 8.80 -5.36 -12.02
CA VAL A 9 7.72 -4.57 -12.60
C VAL A 9 8.32 -3.64 -13.63
N ALA A 10 8.12 -3.96 -14.91
CA ALA A 10 8.61 -3.15 -16.01
C ALA A 10 7.51 -2.22 -16.51
N VAL A 11 7.81 -0.92 -16.58
CA VAL A 11 6.95 0.08 -17.21
C VAL A 11 7.18 0.01 -18.71
N LEU A 12 6.13 -0.25 -19.47
CA LEU A 12 6.17 -0.28 -20.93
C LEU A 12 5.65 1.05 -21.49
N ASP A 13 6.05 1.38 -22.72
CA ASP A 13 5.60 2.59 -23.44
C ASP A 13 5.77 3.88 -22.61
N ASN A 14 7.02 4.20 -22.27
CA ASN A 14 7.37 5.36 -21.44
C ASN A 14 8.64 6.06 -21.98
N PRO A 15 8.63 7.40 -22.13
CA PRO A 15 7.52 8.33 -21.92
C PRO A 15 6.42 8.20 -22.99
N ALA A 16 5.21 8.63 -22.66
CA ALA A 16 4.04 8.54 -23.56
C ALA A 16 3.11 9.75 -23.40
N SER A 17 2.11 9.89 -24.28
CA SER A 17 1.06 10.91 -24.12
C SER A 17 0.32 10.72 -22.79
N PHE A 18 -0.12 11.81 -22.16
CA PHE A 18 -0.96 11.75 -20.96
C PHE A 18 -2.20 10.88 -21.14
N LEU A 19 -2.81 10.92 -22.34
CA LEU A 19 -4.00 10.15 -22.70
C LEU A 19 -3.69 8.74 -23.22
N ALA A 20 -2.41 8.33 -23.25
CA ALA A 20 -2.05 6.97 -23.60
C ALA A 20 -2.30 6.03 -22.41
N PRO A 21 -2.74 4.78 -22.66
CA PRO A 21 -2.87 3.77 -21.63
C PRO A 21 -1.58 3.54 -20.85
N PHE A 22 -1.71 3.12 -19.60
CA PHE A 22 -0.60 2.60 -18.82
C PHE A 22 -0.39 1.13 -19.15
N GLN A 23 0.88 0.69 -19.20
CA GLN A 23 1.23 -0.71 -19.43
C GLN A 23 2.34 -1.14 -18.48
N PHE A 24 2.07 -2.16 -17.67
CA PHE A 24 3.00 -2.72 -16.69
C PHE A 24 3.16 -4.22 -16.94
N GLU A 25 4.38 -4.67 -17.23
CA GLU A 25 4.71 -6.10 -17.19
C GLU A 25 5.11 -6.47 -15.76
N ILE A 26 4.24 -7.23 -15.08
CA ILE A 26 4.41 -7.62 -13.69
C ILE A 26 4.89 -9.07 -13.65
N SER A 27 5.99 -9.31 -12.95
CA SER A 27 6.55 -10.63 -12.68
C SER A 27 6.59 -10.90 -11.18
N TYR A 28 6.12 -12.06 -10.76
CA TYR A 28 6.11 -12.46 -9.35
C TYR A 28 6.29 -13.97 -9.19
N GLU A 29 6.80 -14.36 -8.03
CA GLU A 29 6.92 -15.74 -7.58
C GLU A 29 5.89 -16.00 -6.49
N CYS A 30 5.14 -17.09 -6.62
CA CYS A 30 4.28 -17.62 -5.58
C CYS A 30 4.98 -18.83 -4.94
N VAL A 31 5.26 -18.75 -3.63
CA VAL A 31 6.01 -19.79 -2.90
C VAL A 31 5.11 -20.73 -2.08
N ALA A 32 3.84 -20.38 -1.91
CA ALA A 32 2.82 -21.21 -1.27
C ALA A 32 1.48 -21.05 -2.00
N PRO A 33 0.70 -22.13 -2.21
CA PRO A 33 -0.53 -22.06 -2.98
C PRO A 33 -1.57 -21.18 -2.28
N LEU A 34 -2.19 -20.30 -3.04
CA LEU A 34 -3.27 -19.42 -2.59
C LEU A 34 -4.61 -19.93 -3.10
N LYS A 35 -5.59 -20.02 -2.20
CA LYS A 35 -6.94 -20.51 -2.50
C LYS A 35 -7.76 -19.47 -3.27
N ASP A 36 -7.58 -18.21 -2.91
CA ASP A 36 -8.31 -17.07 -3.45
C ASP A 36 -7.43 -16.24 -4.42
N ASP A 37 -8.05 -15.25 -5.03
CA ASP A 37 -7.40 -14.41 -6.03
C ASP A 37 -6.52 -13.33 -5.39
N LEU A 38 -5.42 -13.02 -6.08
CA LEU A 38 -4.68 -11.78 -5.88
C LEU A 38 -5.41 -10.66 -6.61
N GLU A 39 -5.65 -9.55 -5.94
CA GLU A 39 -6.22 -8.34 -6.54
C GLU A 39 -5.10 -7.34 -6.80
N TRP A 40 -4.88 -7.02 -8.08
CA TRP A 40 -3.92 -6.01 -8.53
C TRP A 40 -4.67 -4.74 -8.92
N LYS A 41 -4.31 -3.60 -8.34
CA LYS A 41 -4.91 -2.31 -8.68
C LYS A 41 -3.86 -1.33 -9.16
N LEU A 42 -4.21 -0.57 -10.20
CA LEU A 42 -3.47 0.61 -10.59
C LEU A 42 -4.27 1.85 -10.20
N ILE A 43 -3.66 2.72 -9.40
CA ILE A 43 -4.29 3.91 -8.85
C ILE A 43 -3.45 5.13 -9.22
N TYR A 44 -4.08 6.15 -9.77
CA TYR A 44 -3.46 7.44 -10.08
C TYR A 44 -3.83 8.44 -9.00
N VAL A 45 -2.83 9.12 -8.44
CA VAL A 45 -3.04 10.15 -7.42
C VAL A 45 -3.44 11.46 -8.11
N GLY A 46 -4.69 11.87 -7.94
CA GLY A 46 -5.23 13.06 -8.59
C GLY A 46 -4.91 14.38 -7.88
N SER A 47 -4.50 14.30 -6.61
CA SER A 47 -3.95 15.43 -5.85
C SER A 47 -3.10 14.90 -4.69
N ALA A 48 -1.97 15.54 -4.43
CA ALA A 48 -1.11 15.16 -3.30
C ALA A 48 -1.74 15.47 -1.92
N GLU A 49 -2.73 16.36 -1.88
CA GLU A 49 -3.35 16.86 -0.66
C GLU A 49 -4.67 16.16 -0.32
N ASP A 50 -5.26 15.44 -1.28
CA ASP A 50 -6.64 14.99 -1.20
C ASP A 50 -6.86 13.68 -1.97
N GLU A 51 -6.90 12.58 -1.21
CA GLU A 51 -7.10 11.22 -1.73
C GLU A 51 -8.48 11.02 -2.39
N THR A 52 -9.43 11.95 -2.23
CA THR A 52 -10.74 11.86 -2.92
C THR A 52 -10.62 12.04 -4.44
N TYR A 53 -9.50 12.61 -4.90
CA TYR A 53 -9.15 12.74 -6.31
C TYR A 53 -8.44 11.50 -6.86
N ASP A 54 -8.12 10.51 -6.03
CA ASP A 54 -7.49 9.28 -6.49
C ASP A 54 -8.41 8.52 -7.43
N GLN A 55 -7.83 8.04 -8.52
CA GLN A 55 -8.55 7.31 -9.55
C GLN A 55 -8.01 5.89 -9.64
N GLN A 56 -8.83 4.92 -9.27
CA GLN A 56 -8.56 3.52 -9.61
C GLN A 56 -8.75 3.34 -11.11
N LEU A 57 -7.64 3.19 -11.83
CA LEU A 57 -7.62 3.05 -13.29
C LEU A 57 -7.95 1.62 -13.72
N GLU A 58 -7.50 0.62 -12.95
CA GLU A 58 -7.71 -0.78 -13.25
C GLU A 58 -7.71 -1.63 -11.97
N SER A 59 -8.44 -2.74 -11.98
CA SER A 59 -8.50 -3.75 -10.93
C SER A 59 -8.64 -5.16 -11.53
N VAL A 60 -7.57 -5.95 -11.47
CA VAL A 60 -7.54 -7.31 -12.04
C VAL A 60 -7.37 -8.35 -10.93
N LEU A 61 -8.19 -9.40 -11.01
CA LEU A 61 -8.08 -10.59 -10.16
C LEU A 61 -7.26 -11.67 -10.86
N VAL A 62 -6.29 -12.24 -10.16
CA VAL A 62 -5.44 -13.33 -10.64
C VAL A 62 -5.48 -14.47 -9.62
N GLY A 63 -6.20 -15.54 -9.94
CA GLY A 63 -6.20 -16.76 -9.15
C GLY A 63 -7.13 -17.86 -9.66
N PRO A 64 -7.19 -19.00 -8.95
CA PRO A 64 -6.33 -19.34 -7.82
C PRO A 64 -4.85 -19.49 -8.22
N VAL A 65 -3.92 -19.16 -7.32
CA VAL A 65 -2.49 -19.07 -7.63
C VAL A 65 -1.72 -20.25 -7.03
N ASN A 66 -1.17 -21.11 -7.89
CA ASN A 66 -0.30 -22.21 -7.46
C ASN A 66 1.14 -21.75 -7.24
N VAL A 67 1.97 -22.63 -6.68
CA VAL A 67 3.41 -22.37 -6.56
C VAL A 67 4.02 -22.26 -7.95
N GLY A 68 4.80 -21.20 -8.20
CA GLY A 68 5.45 -20.98 -9.49
C GLY A 68 5.81 -19.53 -9.76
N ASN A 69 6.36 -19.31 -10.95
CA ASN A 69 6.68 -17.99 -11.46
C ASN A 69 5.62 -17.54 -12.45
N TYR A 70 5.13 -16.32 -12.28
CA TYR A 70 4.06 -15.73 -13.06
C TYR A 70 4.52 -14.43 -13.69
N ARG A 71 3.97 -14.16 -14.88
CA ARG A 71 4.16 -12.91 -15.59
C ARG A 71 2.92 -12.56 -16.40
N PHE A 72 2.48 -11.32 -16.31
CA PHE A 72 1.37 -10.81 -17.11
C PHE A 72 1.54 -9.31 -17.36
N VAL A 73 0.78 -8.78 -18.33
CA VAL A 73 0.72 -7.35 -18.63
C VAL A 73 -0.58 -6.79 -18.06
N LEU A 74 -0.47 -5.84 -17.15
CA LEU A 74 -1.57 -5.01 -16.69
C LEU A 74 -1.64 -3.77 -17.59
N GLN A 75 -2.75 -3.59 -18.28
CA GLN A 75 -3.03 -2.38 -19.07
C GLN A 75 -4.20 -1.63 -18.44
N ALA A 76 -4.10 -0.32 -18.33
CA ALA A 76 -5.14 0.53 -17.78
C ALA A 76 -5.34 1.79 -18.62
N ASP A 77 -6.57 2.26 -18.73
CA ASP A 77 -6.88 3.54 -19.37
C ASP A 77 -6.26 4.72 -18.58
N PRO A 78 -5.99 5.87 -19.23
CA PRO A 78 -5.48 7.05 -18.52
C PRO A 78 -6.50 7.58 -17.48
N PRO A 79 -6.07 8.37 -16.48
CA PRO A 79 -7.01 9.04 -15.58
C PRO A 79 -7.91 10.01 -16.34
N ASP A 80 -9.11 10.25 -15.80
CA ASP A 80 -10.00 11.30 -16.27
C ASP A 80 -9.44 12.67 -15.84
N PRO A 81 -9.03 13.55 -16.78
CA PRO A 81 -8.48 14.87 -16.44
C PRO A 81 -9.46 15.76 -15.68
N SER A 82 -10.76 15.57 -15.84
CA SER A 82 -11.78 16.37 -15.16
C SER A 82 -11.91 16.05 -13.67
N ARG A 83 -11.33 14.93 -13.24
CA ARG A 83 -11.27 14.46 -11.85
C ARG A 83 -9.90 14.65 -11.21
N ILE A 84 -9.05 15.50 -11.80
CA ILE A 84 -7.76 15.92 -11.25
C ILE A 84 -7.89 17.41 -10.94
N ARG A 85 -7.27 17.89 -9.85
CA ARG A 85 -7.20 19.33 -9.60
C ARG A 85 -6.40 19.99 -10.73
N GLU A 86 -6.85 21.13 -11.24
CA GLU A 86 -6.26 21.75 -12.43
C GLU A 86 -4.77 22.09 -12.23
N GLU A 87 -4.42 22.51 -11.02
CA GLU A 87 -3.06 22.78 -10.56
C GLU A 87 -2.16 21.52 -10.47
N ASP A 88 -2.74 20.32 -10.34
CA ASP A 88 -2.02 19.04 -10.17
C ASP A 88 -1.89 18.25 -11.48
N ILE A 89 -2.47 18.74 -12.59
CA ILE A 89 -2.38 18.07 -13.90
C ILE A 89 -0.94 18.11 -14.44
N ILE A 90 -0.29 19.28 -14.37
CA ILE A 90 1.11 19.50 -14.78
C ILE A 90 2.01 19.42 -13.55
N GLY A 91 3.17 18.80 -13.70
CA GLY A 91 4.13 18.59 -12.62
C GLY A 91 4.21 17.14 -12.19
N VAL A 92 4.61 16.93 -10.94
CA VAL A 92 4.90 15.59 -10.41
C VAL A 92 3.73 15.09 -9.59
N THR A 93 3.25 13.90 -9.92
CA THR A 93 2.31 13.12 -9.11
C THR A 93 2.81 11.70 -8.89
N VAL A 94 1.97 10.83 -8.31
CA VAL A 94 2.27 9.44 -7.98
C VAL A 94 1.28 8.49 -8.66
N LEU A 95 1.82 7.37 -9.13
CA LEU A 95 1.05 6.22 -9.57
C LEU A 95 1.35 5.04 -8.63
N LEU A 96 0.30 4.38 -8.14
CA LEU A 96 0.40 3.28 -7.18
C LEU A 96 -0.07 1.98 -7.84
N LEU A 97 0.81 0.98 -7.87
CA LEU A 97 0.47 -0.41 -8.14
C LEU A 97 0.36 -1.15 -6.81
N THR A 98 -0.83 -1.62 -6.45
CA THR A 98 -1.05 -2.39 -5.22
C THR A 98 -1.37 -3.84 -5.55
N CYS A 99 -1.01 -4.74 -4.63
CA CYS A 99 -1.47 -6.12 -4.66
C CYS A 99 -2.01 -6.50 -3.28
N SER A 100 -3.21 -7.07 -3.30
CA SER A 100 -3.96 -7.48 -2.12
C SER A 100 -4.34 -8.95 -2.21
N TYR A 101 -4.45 -9.61 -1.06
CA TYR A 101 -4.99 -10.95 -0.93
C TYR A 101 -6.08 -10.93 0.14
N LEU A 102 -7.28 -11.44 -0.18
CA LEU A 102 -8.44 -11.38 0.72
C LEU A 102 -8.74 -9.96 1.23
N GLY A 103 -8.61 -8.96 0.35
CA GLY A 103 -8.81 -7.54 0.68
C GLY A 103 -7.72 -6.91 1.56
N GLN A 104 -6.68 -7.65 1.95
CA GLN A 104 -5.55 -7.13 2.70
C GLN A 104 -4.40 -6.82 1.73
N GLU A 105 -4.06 -5.54 1.61
CA GLU A 105 -2.90 -5.09 0.85
C GLU A 105 -1.61 -5.58 1.51
N PHE A 106 -0.74 -6.23 0.74
CA PHE A 106 0.56 -6.71 1.25
C PHE A 106 1.74 -6.05 0.55
N VAL A 107 1.51 -5.39 -0.59
CA VAL A 107 2.55 -4.64 -1.30
C VAL A 107 1.96 -3.47 -2.07
N ARG A 108 2.69 -2.36 -2.02
CA ARG A 108 2.43 -1.13 -2.76
C ARG A 108 3.72 -0.65 -3.43
N ILE A 109 3.66 -0.43 -4.73
CA ILE A 109 4.76 0.07 -5.54
C ILE A 109 4.35 1.43 -6.09
N GLY A 110 4.97 2.48 -5.57
CA GLY A 110 4.75 3.85 -6.01
C GLY A 110 5.79 4.29 -7.05
N TYR A 111 5.32 4.89 -8.12
CA TYR A 111 6.14 5.56 -9.13
C TYR A 111 5.85 7.05 -9.11
N TYR A 112 6.89 7.88 -9.19
CA TYR A 112 6.70 9.28 -9.54
C TYR A 112 6.36 9.37 -11.03
N VAL A 113 5.41 10.23 -11.34
CA VAL A 113 4.98 10.52 -12.70
C VAL A 113 5.16 12.01 -12.91
N ASN A 114 5.97 12.39 -13.90
CA ASN A 114 6.12 13.78 -14.32
C ASN A 114 5.28 14.02 -15.57
N ASN A 115 4.29 14.90 -15.45
CA ASN A 115 3.46 15.38 -16.55
C ASN A 115 3.96 16.76 -16.97
N ASP A 116 4.40 16.90 -18.20
CA ASP A 116 4.89 18.18 -18.71
C ASP A 116 4.55 18.34 -20.18
N TYR A 117 4.62 19.56 -20.70
CA TYR A 117 4.49 19.78 -22.13
C TYR A 117 5.75 19.32 -22.86
N ASP A 118 5.59 18.60 -23.97
CA ASP A 118 6.71 18.24 -24.84
C ASP A 118 7.26 19.47 -25.59
N ASP A 119 6.41 20.47 -25.86
CA ASP A 119 6.80 21.73 -26.50
C ASP A 119 7.47 22.69 -25.50
N GLU A 120 8.71 23.09 -25.80
CA GLU A 120 9.50 24.03 -24.98
C GLU A 120 8.81 25.38 -24.79
N LYS A 121 8.11 25.91 -25.79
CA LYS A 121 7.40 27.19 -25.66
C LYS A 121 6.24 27.11 -24.68
N LEU A 122 5.53 25.98 -24.68
CA LEU A 122 4.43 25.75 -23.73
C LEU A 122 4.94 25.54 -22.31
N ARG A 123 6.20 25.11 -22.13
CA ARG A 123 6.84 25.03 -20.81
C ARG A 123 7.29 26.39 -20.30
N GLU A 124 7.88 27.22 -21.15
CA GLU A 124 8.33 28.57 -20.78
C GLU A 124 7.15 29.52 -20.55
N GLU A 125 6.11 29.43 -21.39
CA GLU A 125 4.91 30.25 -21.33
C GLU A 125 3.65 29.37 -21.25
N PRO A 126 3.37 28.77 -20.08
CA PRO A 126 2.23 27.88 -19.93
C PRO A 126 0.91 28.62 -20.19
N PRO A 127 0.00 28.05 -20.99
CA PRO A 127 -1.29 28.65 -21.27
C PRO A 127 -2.14 28.72 -19.99
N GLN A 128 -3.05 29.70 -19.93
CA GLN A 128 -3.96 29.85 -18.78
C GLN A 128 -4.85 28.62 -18.56
N LYS A 129 -5.22 27.92 -19.64
CA LYS A 129 -5.96 26.66 -19.59
C LYS A 129 -5.05 25.52 -20.04
N VAL A 130 -5.01 24.45 -19.27
CA VAL A 130 -4.18 23.28 -19.56
C VAL A 130 -4.60 22.60 -20.86
N LEU A 131 -3.63 22.30 -21.73
CA LEU A 131 -3.84 21.64 -23.02
C LEU A 131 -3.51 20.14 -22.91
N ILE A 132 -4.47 19.34 -22.43
CA ILE A 132 -4.27 17.91 -22.12
C ILE A 132 -3.63 17.11 -23.26
N ASP A 133 -4.06 17.35 -24.50
CA ASP A 133 -3.56 16.63 -25.69
C ASP A 133 -2.07 16.90 -26.00
N LYS A 134 -1.47 17.90 -25.35
CA LYS A 134 -0.06 18.28 -25.52
C LYS A 134 0.83 17.83 -24.36
N ILE A 135 0.25 17.17 -23.36
CA ILE A 135 0.99 16.69 -22.19
C ILE A 135 1.62 15.34 -22.51
N GLN A 136 2.91 15.25 -22.19
CA GLN A 136 3.64 14.00 -22.13
C GLN A 136 3.82 13.59 -20.66
N ARG A 137 3.58 12.31 -20.41
CA ARG A 137 3.76 11.65 -19.13
C ARG A 137 5.07 10.86 -19.15
N ASN A 138 5.90 11.08 -18.14
CA ASN A 138 7.10 10.29 -17.89
C ASN A 138 7.05 9.64 -16.50
N ILE A 139 7.00 8.32 -16.45
CA ILE A 139 7.01 7.51 -15.24
C ILE A 139 8.47 7.25 -14.87
N LEU A 140 8.89 7.66 -13.67
CA LEU A 140 10.25 7.44 -13.17
C LEU A 140 10.42 5.99 -12.70
N SER A 141 10.60 5.07 -13.65
CA SER A 141 10.65 3.62 -13.42
C SER A 141 11.89 3.13 -12.67
N ASP A 142 12.99 3.89 -12.68
CA ASP A 142 14.28 3.45 -12.12
C ASP A 142 14.33 3.49 -10.58
N LYS A 143 13.44 4.26 -9.93
CA LYS A 143 13.44 4.47 -8.48
C LYS A 143 12.03 4.27 -7.89
N PRO A 144 11.43 3.08 -8.05
CA PRO A 144 10.13 2.80 -7.45
C PRO A 144 10.24 2.81 -5.92
N ARG A 145 9.19 3.28 -5.26
CA ARG A 145 9.02 3.19 -3.81
C ARG A 145 8.21 1.94 -3.49
N VAL A 146 8.88 0.92 -2.95
CA VAL A 146 8.22 -0.34 -2.58
C VAL A 146 7.96 -0.36 -1.07
N THR A 147 6.69 -0.45 -0.69
CA THR A 147 6.24 -0.65 0.69
C THR A 147 5.60 -2.02 0.80
N LYS A 148 5.95 -2.78 1.84
CA LYS A 148 5.40 -4.11 2.12
C LYS A 148 4.66 -4.09 3.45
N PHE A 149 3.49 -4.70 3.48
CA PHE A 149 2.66 -4.83 4.67
C PHE A 149 2.55 -6.31 5.05
N PRO A 150 2.79 -6.67 6.32
CA PRO A 150 2.63 -8.05 6.77
C PRO A 150 1.14 -8.41 6.80
N ILE A 151 0.76 -9.52 6.17
CA ILE A 151 -0.60 -10.08 6.20
C ILE A 151 -0.56 -11.58 6.48
N ASN A 152 -1.70 -12.15 6.86
CA ASN A 152 -1.87 -13.60 6.98
C ASN A 152 -2.44 -14.20 5.67
N PHE A 153 -1.63 -14.94 4.94
CA PHE A 153 -2.03 -15.62 3.69
C PHE A 153 -2.79 -16.94 3.94
N HIS A 154 -2.78 -17.47 5.16
CA HIS A 154 -3.43 -18.74 5.53
C HIS A 154 -4.20 -18.60 6.85
N PRO A 155 -5.30 -17.82 6.88
CA PRO A 155 -6.07 -17.59 8.10
C PRO A 155 -6.60 -18.89 8.73
N GLU A 156 -7.05 -19.86 7.93
CA GLU A 156 -7.61 -21.13 8.43
C GLU A 156 -6.60 -22.03 9.18
N ASN A 157 -5.30 -21.91 8.90
CA ASN A 157 -4.28 -22.67 9.64
C ASN A 157 -3.98 -22.06 11.03
N SER A 158 -4.58 -20.91 11.34
CA SER A 158 -4.31 -20.16 12.58
C SER A 158 -5.21 -20.63 13.75
N GLU A 159 -6.20 -21.49 13.50
CA GLU A 159 -7.09 -22.02 14.55
C GLU A 159 -6.59 -23.36 15.17
N SER A 160 -5.39 -23.81 14.79
CA SER A 160 -4.77 -25.04 15.33
C SER A 160 -3.60 -24.74 16.26
N GLY A 161 -3.89 -24.25 17.47
CA GLY A 161 -3.06 -24.47 18.66
C GLY A 161 -1.82 -23.58 18.87
N GLU A 162 -2.03 -22.40 19.45
CA GLU A 162 -1.07 -21.77 20.35
C GLU A 162 -1.77 -21.50 21.71
N GLN A 163 -1.91 -22.57 22.50
CA GLN A 163 -1.98 -22.40 23.95
C GLN A 163 -0.62 -21.89 24.40
N ALA A 164 -0.56 -20.62 24.83
CA ALA A 164 0.58 -20.11 25.57
C ALA A 164 0.90 -21.07 26.73
N PRO A 165 2.18 -21.43 26.97
CA PRO A 165 2.51 -22.31 28.08
C PRO A 165 2.14 -21.61 29.39
N PRO A 166 1.57 -22.34 30.38
CA PRO A 166 1.33 -21.77 31.68
C PRO A 166 2.69 -21.44 32.31
N THR A 167 2.86 -20.22 32.78
CA THR A 167 4.02 -19.82 33.56
C THR A 167 4.04 -20.60 34.87
N ASP A 168 4.94 -21.58 34.97
CA ASP A 168 5.22 -22.29 36.20
C ASP A 168 5.76 -21.33 37.26
N HIS A 169 5.00 -21.23 38.35
CA HIS A 169 5.49 -20.71 39.62
C HIS A 169 6.53 -21.69 40.19
N VAL A 170 7.77 -21.22 40.38
CA VAL A 170 8.69 -21.82 41.36
C VAL A 170 9.20 -20.72 42.28
N ALA A 171 8.89 -20.91 43.56
CA ALA A 171 9.30 -20.07 44.67
C ALA A 171 10.76 -20.36 45.06
N GLU A 172 11.49 -19.33 45.49
CA GLU A 172 12.57 -19.48 46.47
C GLU A 172 12.51 -18.36 47.51
N ALA A 173 12.68 -18.77 48.76
CA ALA A 173 12.46 -18.02 49.98
C ALA A 173 13.78 -17.63 50.65
N ALA A 174 13.83 -16.42 51.21
CA ALA A 174 14.59 -15.99 52.41
C ALA A 174 14.25 -14.51 52.61
N GLY A 175 13.66 -13.98 53.68
CA GLY A 175 13.73 -14.34 55.09
C GLY A 175 14.32 -13.14 55.83
N ASN A 176 13.49 -12.23 56.38
CA ASN A 176 13.50 -11.82 57.78
C ASN A 176 12.48 -10.70 58.09
N GLU A 177 11.55 -11.03 59.00
CA GLU A 177 11.11 -10.26 60.20
C GLU A 177 11.06 -8.72 60.12
N ASP A 178 9.85 -8.14 60.13
CA ASP A 178 9.38 -7.38 61.30
C ASP A 178 7.88 -7.08 61.26
N GLN A 179 7.30 -6.88 62.43
CA GLN A 179 5.93 -7.22 62.79
C GLN A 179 5.05 -5.98 63.13
N LEU A 180 3.82 -5.95 62.58
CA LEU A 180 2.56 -5.27 63.03
C LEU A 180 2.45 -3.70 63.00
N PRO A 181 1.23 -3.11 63.04
CA PRO A 181 0.01 -3.41 62.26
C PRO A 181 -0.68 -2.15 61.66
N SER A 182 -1.68 -2.37 60.81
CA SER A 182 -2.60 -1.37 60.24
C SER A 182 -3.45 -0.61 61.27
N PRO A 183 -3.91 0.62 60.99
CA PRO A 183 -5.12 1.15 61.62
C PRO A 183 -6.35 0.92 60.72
N LYS A 184 -7.42 0.37 61.32
CA LYS A 184 -8.77 0.36 60.75
C LYS A 184 -9.56 1.57 61.25
N ASN A 185 -10.39 2.08 60.35
CA ASN A 185 -11.52 3.01 60.48
C ASN A 185 -12.16 3.20 61.86
N GLY A 186 -12.67 4.41 62.08
CA GLY A 186 -14.03 4.58 62.59
C GLY A 186 -14.23 5.63 63.70
N SER A 187 -14.79 6.77 63.28
CA SER A 187 -15.89 7.54 63.90
C SER A 187 -15.74 8.21 65.28
N ASP A 188 -16.37 9.41 65.32
CA ASP A 188 -16.99 10.09 66.47
C ASP A 188 -16.04 10.79 67.47
N GLU A 189 -16.30 11.96 68.05
CA GLU A 189 -17.36 12.98 67.97
C GLU A 189 -16.86 14.16 68.87
N ALA A 190 -17.32 15.38 68.57
CA ALA A 190 -17.50 16.54 69.48
C ALA A 190 -16.39 17.04 70.43
N GLY A 191 -16.20 18.37 70.40
CA GLY A 191 -16.27 19.15 71.65
C GLY A 191 -15.19 20.23 71.85
N ALA A 192 -15.67 21.48 71.80
CA ALA A 192 -15.06 22.75 72.26
C ALA A 192 -14.02 23.43 71.35
#